data_AF-A0A6A6QNY3-F1
#
_entry.id   AF-A0A6A6QNY3-F1
#
_cell.length_a   1.000
_cell.length_b   1.000
_cell.length_c   1.000
_cell.angle_alpha   90.00
_cell.angle_beta   90.00
_cell.angle_gamma   90.00
#
_symmetry.space_group_name_H-M   'P 1'
#
loop_
_entity.id
_entity.type
_entity.pdbx_description
1 polymer ?
#
loop_
_entity_poly.entity_id
_entity_poly.type
_entity_poly.pdbx_seq_one_letter_code
_entity_poly.pdbx_strand_id
1 'polypeptide(L)'
;MDSNSVVKAEPDRPRYFLIGVWDRYSTWTARVRVLLDFYSIPYDMRMFNLWHESREEFDTISPSGLVPVLIDNKYDPPLKINDSLAILLHLADEHPSLPLFPADPYLRTIARCAAAEMHSGFTALRNEFCASFLAKYEGAIPISDAAEKDIARVLQLWGNARRKTVERASEAGSTVKDEGFLCGEFGIVDAFFWPVLWRFRSFNLPLTTATPEAIEWTRKMWSDPQLKKVGKDYFQQAENPRSKIDRYDDLFKGVEGITYGKFDEEWTFHP
;
A
#
# COMPACT_ATOMS: atom_id res chain seq x y z
N MET A 1 3.07 -12.99 49.04
CA MET A 1 4.25 -12.12 49.27
C MET A 1 5.41 -13.08 49.21
N ASP A 2 6.15 -13.19 48.10
CA ASP A 2 6.80 -12.15 47.30
C ASP A 2 6.68 -12.48 45.80
N SER A 3 6.09 -11.62 44.97
CA SER A 3 6.59 -10.36 44.42
C SER A 3 7.45 -10.55 43.16
N ASN A 4 6.87 -10.13 42.03
CA ASN A 4 7.54 -9.62 40.84
C ASN A 4 8.52 -10.56 40.11
N SER A 5 7.98 -11.52 39.35
CA SER A 5 8.59 -11.86 38.07
C SER A 5 8.31 -10.72 37.08
N VAL A 6 9.09 -9.65 37.15
CA VAL A 6 9.19 -8.70 36.04
C VAL A 6 9.72 -9.51 34.86
N VAL A 7 8.85 -9.83 33.92
CA VAL A 7 9.24 -10.33 32.61
C VAL A 7 10.07 -9.20 32.00
N LYS A 8 11.40 -9.33 32.09
CA LYS A 8 12.30 -8.43 31.38
C LYS A 8 11.99 -8.61 29.90
N ALA A 9 11.55 -7.53 29.25
CA ALA A 9 11.48 -7.47 27.79
C ALA A 9 12.83 -7.96 27.24
N GLU A 10 12.80 -8.97 26.37
CA GLU A 10 14.01 -9.46 25.71
C GLU A 10 14.62 -8.29 24.92
N PRO A 11 15.85 -7.85 25.26
CA PRO A 11 16.39 -6.57 24.82
C PRO A 11 16.72 -6.50 23.32
N ASP A 12 16.51 -7.58 22.57
CA ASP A 12 16.89 -7.71 21.15
C ASP A 12 15.70 -7.94 20.22
N ARG A 13 14.45 -7.96 20.74
CA ARG A 13 13.27 -8.12 19.88
C ARG A 13 12.90 -6.75 19.29
N PRO A 14 12.83 -6.60 17.95
CA PRO A 14 12.38 -5.34 17.36
C PRO A 14 10.97 -5.03 17.82
N ARG A 15 10.72 -3.74 17.99
CA ARG A 15 9.43 -3.24 18.49
C ARG A 15 8.27 -3.78 17.66
N TYR A 16 8.37 -3.71 16.34
CA TYR A 16 7.35 -4.16 15.43
C TYR A 16 7.76 -5.46 14.75
N PHE A 17 6.82 -6.40 14.66
CA PHE A 17 6.93 -7.60 13.84
C PHE A 17 5.73 -7.69 12.91
N LEU A 18 5.97 -7.58 11.60
CA LEU A 18 4.94 -7.65 10.57
C LEU A 18 4.79 -9.07 10.06
N ILE A 19 3.58 -9.61 10.13
CA ILE A 19 3.21 -10.83 9.43
C ILE A 19 2.40 -10.46 8.21
N GLY A 20 2.83 -10.95 7.05
CA GLY A 20 2.21 -10.68 5.78
C GLY A 20 2.24 -11.90 4.87
N VAL A 21 1.67 -11.73 3.69
CA VAL A 21 1.97 -12.57 2.52
C VAL A 21 2.79 -11.76 1.53
N TRP A 22 3.48 -12.45 0.63
CA TRP A 22 4.30 -11.86 -0.43
C TRP A 22 3.56 -10.72 -1.13
N ASP A 23 4.07 -9.51 -0.97
CA ASP A 23 3.40 -8.28 -1.36
C ASP A 23 3.41 -8.06 -2.88
N ARG A 24 4.26 -8.78 -3.64
CA ARG A 24 4.17 -8.88 -5.11
C ARG A 24 2.78 -9.31 -5.60
N TYR A 25 1.96 -9.93 -4.73
CA TYR A 25 0.55 -10.27 -4.98
C TYR A 25 -0.44 -9.71 -3.95
N SER A 26 0.01 -9.04 -2.88
CA SER A 26 -0.86 -8.60 -1.78
C SER A 26 -0.84 -7.11 -1.56
N THR A 27 -1.97 -6.49 -1.89
CA THR A 27 -2.14 -5.05 -1.67
C THR A 27 -2.26 -4.69 -0.21
N TRP A 28 -2.75 -5.58 0.64
CA TRP A 28 -2.95 -5.29 2.06
C TRP A 28 -1.61 -5.21 2.81
N THR A 29 -0.71 -6.18 2.59
CA THR A 29 0.66 -6.14 3.13
C THR A 29 1.42 -4.93 2.57
N ALA A 30 1.29 -4.68 1.26
CA ALA A 30 2.00 -3.59 0.58
C ALA A 30 1.68 -2.20 1.16
N ARG A 31 0.43 -1.95 1.57
CA ARG A 31 0.01 -0.69 2.23
C ARG A 31 0.79 -0.43 3.52
N VAL A 32 1.03 -1.47 4.32
CA VAL A 32 1.76 -1.33 5.59
C VAL A 32 3.25 -1.17 5.33
N ARG A 33 3.81 -2.04 4.48
CA ARG A 33 5.24 -2.04 4.18
C ARG A 33 5.73 -0.74 3.55
N VAL A 34 5.02 -0.22 2.55
CA VAL A 34 5.44 1.02 1.88
C VAL A 34 5.55 2.17 2.89
N LEU A 35 4.68 2.24 3.90
CA LEU A 35 4.75 3.26 4.94
C LEU A 35 5.95 3.04 5.88
N LEU A 36 6.13 1.82 6.39
CA LEU A 36 7.24 1.46 7.27
C LEU A 36 8.59 1.74 6.58
N ASP A 37 8.73 1.31 5.33
CA ASP A 37 9.95 1.43 4.55
C ASP A 37 10.23 2.89 4.16
N PHE A 38 9.21 3.65 3.72
CA PHE A 38 9.36 5.08 3.36
C PHE A 38 9.90 5.89 4.54
N TYR A 39 9.39 5.65 5.74
CA TYR A 39 9.80 6.33 6.96
C TYR A 39 10.95 5.66 7.71
N SER A 40 11.50 4.57 7.17
CA SER A 40 12.56 3.79 7.83
C SER A 40 12.21 3.40 9.27
N ILE A 41 10.94 3.10 9.53
CA ILE A 41 10.48 2.60 10.83
C ILE A 41 11.02 1.17 10.98
N PRO A 42 11.81 0.83 12.01
CA PRO A 42 12.38 -0.51 12.15
C PRO A 42 11.31 -1.56 12.44
N TYR A 43 11.32 -2.66 11.69
CA TYR A 43 10.46 -3.82 11.92
C TYR A 43 11.15 -5.09 11.45
N ASP A 44 10.84 -6.20 12.10
CA ASP A 44 11.06 -7.53 11.53
C ASP A 44 9.81 -7.98 10.77
N MET A 45 9.98 -8.95 9.88
CA MET A 45 8.87 -9.45 9.09
C MET A 45 8.98 -10.93 8.77
N ARG A 46 7.83 -11.60 8.77
CA ARG A 46 7.66 -12.93 8.18
C ARG A 46 6.60 -12.89 7.08
N MET A 47 7.01 -13.22 5.86
CA MET A 47 6.12 -13.42 4.73
C MET A 47 5.70 -14.89 4.65
N PHE A 48 4.39 -15.11 4.52
CA PHE A 48 3.80 -16.42 4.34
C PHE A 48 3.40 -16.64 2.87
N ASN A 49 3.53 -17.88 2.41
CA ASN A 49 2.83 -18.39 1.24
C ASN A 49 1.68 -19.29 1.70
N LEU A 50 0.45 -18.74 1.70
CA LEU A 50 -0.76 -19.44 2.14
C LEU A 50 -1.09 -20.72 1.34
N TRP A 51 -0.43 -20.95 0.20
CA TRP A 51 -0.63 -22.14 -0.64
C TRP A 51 0.38 -23.26 -0.34
N HIS A 52 1.47 -22.96 0.36
CA HIS A 52 2.54 -23.92 0.62
C HIS A 52 2.81 -24.13 2.12
N GLU A 53 2.38 -23.21 2.98
CA GLU A 53 2.58 -23.30 4.43
C GLU A 53 1.33 -23.80 5.17
N SER A 54 1.55 -24.32 6.38
CA SER A 54 0.50 -24.88 7.24
C SER A 54 -0.52 -23.82 7.67
N ARG A 55 -1.81 -24.14 7.48
CA ARG A 55 -2.90 -23.30 7.96
C ARG A 55 -2.95 -23.20 9.50
N GLU A 56 -2.55 -24.26 10.20
CA GLU A 56 -2.54 -24.30 11.67
C GLU A 56 -1.51 -23.33 12.28
N GLU A 57 -0.33 -23.24 11.67
CA GLU A 57 0.70 -22.27 12.08
C GLU A 57 0.22 -20.83 11.85
N PHE A 58 -0.43 -20.60 10.70
CA PHE A 58 -0.99 -19.30 10.37
C PHE A 58 -2.11 -18.88 11.33
N ASP A 59 -3.05 -19.77 11.66
CA ASP A 59 -4.18 -19.47 12.54
C ASP A 59 -3.72 -19.17 13.98
N THR A 60 -2.58 -19.74 14.43
CA THR A 60 -1.96 -19.42 15.72
C THR A 60 -1.44 -17.97 15.76
N ILE A 61 -0.99 -17.47 14.61
CA ILE A 61 -0.37 -16.14 14.48
C ILE A 61 -1.43 -15.08 14.21
N SER A 62 -2.37 -15.36 13.29
CA SER A 62 -3.50 -14.52 12.91
C SER A 62 -4.83 -15.20 13.24
N PRO A 63 -5.42 -14.95 14.42
CA PRO A 63 -6.72 -15.52 14.79
C PRO A 63 -7.87 -15.10 13.85
N SER A 64 -7.72 -13.99 13.12
CA SER A 64 -8.70 -13.55 12.12
C SER A 64 -8.63 -14.33 10.81
N GLY A 65 -7.55 -15.10 10.59
CA GLY A 65 -7.27 -15.75 9.32
C GLY A 65 -6.89 -14.76 8.20
N LEU A 66 -6.58 -13.51 8.54
CA LEU A 66 -6.27 -12.44 7.58
C LEU A 66 -4.89 -11.83 7.84
N VAL A 67 -4.31 -11.25 6.81
CA VAL A 67 -3.06 -10.49 6.85
C VAL A 67 -3.23 -9.13 6.15
N PRO A 68 -2.44 -8.11 6.48
CA PRO A 68 -1.32 -8.11 7.43
C PRO A 68 -1.74 -8.16 8.91
N VAL A 69 -0.80 -8.60 9.76
CA VAL A 69 -0.87 -8.48 11.22
C VAL A 69 0.39 -7.78 11.71
N LEU A 70 0.24 -6.67 12.43
CA LEU A 70 1.36 -6.03 13.14
C LEU A 70 1.36 -6.50 14.60
N ILE A 71 2.49 -6.99 15.08
CA ILE A 71 2.72 -7.23 16.50
C ILE A 71 3.55 -6.06 17.04
N ASP A 72 3.01 -5.30 17.98
CA ASP A 72 3.76 -4.28 18.73
C ASP A 72 4.15 -4.84 20.10
N ASN A 73 5.46 -5.09 20.26
CA ASN A 73 6.07 -5.63 21.48
C ASN A 73 6.25 -4.57 22.59
N LYS A 74 5.80 -3.33 22.35
CA LYS A 74 5.75 -2.28 23.39
C LYS A 74 4.82 -2.66 24.55
N TYR A 75 3.79 -3.46 24.31
CA TYR A 75 2.77 -3.85 25.29
C TYR A 75 3.05 -5.25 25.86
N ASP A 76 2.57 -5.50 27.07
CA ASP A 76 2.63 -6.82 27.72
C ASP A 76 1.21 -7.28 28.13
N PRO A 77 0.64 -8.32 27.49
CA PRO A 77 1.22 -9.07 26.36
C PRO A 77 1.29 -8.22 25.06
N PRO A 78 2.10 -8.63 24.06
CA PRO A 78 2.22 -7.90 22.80
C PRO A 78 0.88 -7.65 22.11
N LEU A 79 0.69 -6.42 21.62
CA LEU A 79 -0.54 -6.03 20.94
C LEU A 79 -0.53 -6.56 19.50
N LYS A 80 -1.51 -7.39 19.14
CA LYS A 80 -1.71 -7.88 17.78
C LYS A 80 -2.78 -7.04 17.10
N ILE A 81 -2.42 -6.39 15.99
CA ILE A 81 -3.30 -5.50 15.24
C ILE A 81 -3.51 -6.12 13.87
N ASN A 82 -4.76 -6.49 13.60
CA ASN A 82 -5.21 -6.93 12.28
C ASN A 82 -5.79 -5.72 11.53
N ASP A 83 -5.83 -5.79 10.20
CA ASP A 83 -6.32 -4.75 9.29
C ASP A 83 -5.29 -3.66 8.93
N SER A 84 -5.03 -3.48 7.63
CA SER A 84 -4.04 -2.52 7.14
C SER A 84 -4.32 -1.06 7.55
N LEU A 85 -5.60 -0.66 7.66
CA LEU A 85 -5.95 0.70 8.09
C LEU A 85 -5.71 0.84 9.59
N ALA A 86 -6.18 -0.10 10.39
CA ALA A 86 -5.96 -0.09 11.84
C ALA A 86 -4.48 -0.09 12.21
N ILE A 87 -3.67 -0.89 11.51
CA ILE A 87 -2.20 -0.91 11.65
C ILE A 87 -1.60 0.47 11.37
N LEU A 88 -1.98 1.10 10.26
CA LEU A 88 -1.44 2.41 9.88
C LEU A 88 -1.92 3.53 10.82
N LEU A 89 -3.15 3.44 11.36
CA LEU A 89 -3.64 4.35 12.40
C LEU A 89 -2.84 4.19 13.70
N HIS A 90 -2.57 2.96 14.13
CA HIS A 90 -1.71 2.68 15.29
C HIS A 90 -0.30 3.26 15.10
N LEU A 91 0.29 3.09 13.92
CA LEU A 91 1.59 3.67 13.61
C LEU A 91 1.57 5.21 13.64
N ALA A 92 0.45 5.85 13.25
CA ALA A 92 0.28 7.30 13.38
C ALA A 92 0.25 7.77 14.84
N ASP A 93 -0.41 7.02 15.73
CA ASP A 93 -0.45 7.33 17.15
C ASP A 93 0.91 7.10 17.83
N GLU A 94 1.65 6.08 17.39
CA GLU A 94 2.94 5.69 17.96
C GLU A 94 4.14 6.46 17.40
N HIS A 95 3.97 7.16 16.27
CA HIS A 95 4.97 8.01 15.65
C HIS A 95 4.43 9.43 15.37
N PRO A 96 4.02 10.18 16.40
CA PRO A 96 3.37 11.49 16.23
C PRO A 96 4.27 12.56 15.62
N SER A 97 5.59 12.33 15.56
CA SER A 97 6.56 13.22 14.90
C SER A 97 6.63 13.03 13.38
N LEU A 98 6.07 11.93 12.84
CA LEU A 98 6.02 11.66 11.40
C LEU A 98 4.72 12.20 10.80
N PRO A 99 4.75 12.74 9.57
CA PRO A 99 3.57 13.31 8.92
C PRO A 99 2.66 12.24 8.30
N LEU A 100 2.38 11.15 9.04
CA LEU A 100 1.52 10.04 8.56
C LEU A 100 0.09 10.51 8.26
N PHE A 101 -0.33 11.56 8.96
CA PHE A 101 -1.42 12.44 8.57
C PHE A 101 -0.94 13.90 8.52
N PRO A 102 -1.51 14.74 7.64
CA PRO A 102 -1.22 16.16 7.59
C PRO A 102 -1.43 16.87 8.95
N ALA A 103 -0.58 17.85 9.25
CA ALA A 103 -0.77 18.74 10.41
C ALA A 103 -2.03 19.62 10.26
N ASP A 104 -2.33 20.04 9.04
CA ASP A 104 -3.53 20.82 8.71
C ASP A 104 -4.80 19.96 8.89
N PRO A 105 -5.80 20.41 9.68
CA PRO A 105 -6.98 19.60 10.00
C PRO A 105 -7.89 19.36 8.79
N TYR A 106 -7.91 20.27 7.83
CA TYR A 106 -8.71 20.13 6.61
C TYR A 106 -8.12 19.04 5.72
N LEU A 107 -6.81 19.12 5.42
CA LEU A 107 -6.12 18.09 4.64
C LEU A 107 -6.07 16.74 5.37
N ARG A 108 -5.94 16.74 6.69
CA ARG A 108 -6.06 15.51 7.51
C ARG A 108 -7.40 14.82 7.31
N THR A 109 -8.48 15.59 7.25
CA THR A 109 -9.82 15.05 7.02
C THR A 109 -9.95 14.47 5.62
N ILE A 110 -9.44 15.17 4.59
CA ILE A 110 -9.39 14.66 3.21
C ILE A 110 -8.61 13.34 3.14
N ALA A 111 -7.41 13.29 3.73
CA ALA A 111 -6.57 12.09 3.75
C ALA A 111 -7.32 10.89 4.38
N ARG A 112 -8.00 11.10 5.50
CA ARG A 112 -8.80 10.07 6.17
C ARG A 112 -9.96 9.58 5.33
N CYS A 113 -10.73 10.49 4.73
CA CYS A 113 -11.84 10.12 3.85
C CYS A 113 -11.37 9.30 2.65
N ALA A 114 -10.31 9.75 1.97
CA ALA A 114 -9.77 9.06 0.80
C ALA A 114 -9.17 7.68 1.15
N ALA A 115 -8.43 7.57 2.27
CA ALA A 115 -7.92 6.29 2.74
C ALA A 115 -9.05 5.32 3.12
N ALA A 116 -10.09 5.80 3.82
CA ALA A 116 -11.25 4.99 4.20
C ALA A 116 -12.08 4.53 2.98
N GLU A 117 -12.24 5.40 1.98
CA GLU A 117 -12.90 5.05 0.72
C GLU A 117 -12.09 3.98 -0.04
N MET A 118 -10.76 4.10 -0.09
CA MET A 118 -9.90 3.06 -0.69
C MET A 118 -9.87 1.75 0.10
N HIS A 119 -10.02 1.83 1.42
CA HIS A 119 -10.06 0.67 2.28
C HIS A 119 -11.35 -0.16 2.05
N SER A 120 -12.50 0.51 2.01
CA SER A 120 -13.82 -0.15 1.95
C SER A 120 -14.44 -0.25 0.55
N GLY A 121 -13.99 0.55 -0.42
CA GLY A 121 -14.58 0.67 -1.76
C GLY A 121 -13.74 0.10 -2.90
N PHE A 122 -14.09 0.48 -4.14
CA PHE A 122 -13.42 0.07 -5.38
C PHE A 122 -13.41 -1.43 -5.63
N THR A 123 -14.52 -2.11 -5.32
CA THR A 123 -14.60 -3.57 -5.40
C THR A 123 -14.48 -4.10 -6.82
N ALA A 124 -15.02 -3.42 -7.83
CA ALA A 124 -14.90 -3.87 -9.22
C ALA A 124 -13.45 -3.76 -9.69
N LEU A 125 -12.81 -2.60 -9.47
CA LEU A 125 -11.39 -2.40 -9.76
C LEU A 125 -10.50 -3.44 -9.05
N ARG A 126 -10.75 -3.71 -7.76
CA ARG A 126 -9.92 -4.65 -6.99
C ARG A 126 -10.08 -6.10 -7.42
N ASN A 127 -11.29 -6.50 -7.84
CA ASN A 127 -11.60 -7.87 -8.23
C ASN A 127 -11.17 -8.18 -9.66
N GLU A 128 -11.39 -7.25 -10.60
CA GLU A 128 -11.02 -7.43 -12.01
C GLU A 128 -9.50 -7.32 -12.21
N PHE A 129 -8.85 -6.42 -11.47
CA PHE A 129 -7.42 -6.15 -11.59
C PHE A 129 -6.70 -6.57 -10.32
N CYS A 130 -6.56 -7.89 -10.14
CA CYS A 130 -5.82 -8.47 -9.02
C CYS A 130 -4.37 -7.95 -9.00
N ALA A 131 -3.79 -7.78 -7.81
CA ALA A 131 -2.43 -7.27 -7.72
C ALA A 131 -1.40 -8.26 -8.26
N SER A 132 -0.58 -7.78 -9.19
CA SER A 132 0.60 -8.46 -9.69
C SER A 132 1.65 -7.40 -10.00
N PHE A 133 2.48 -7.06 -9.00
CA PHE A 133 3.35 -5.87 -9.03
C PHE A 133 4.55 -5.99 -9.98
N LEU A 134 4.53 -6.91 -10.94
CA LEU A 134 5.53 -7.01 -11.99
C LEU A 134 4.90 -7.27 -13.36
N ALA A 135 3.62 -7.64 -13.39
CA ALA A 135 2.96 -8.00 -14.62
C ALA A 135 2.87 -6.80 -15.55
N LYS A 136 3.06 -7.07 -16.83
CA LYS A 136 2.77 -6.15 -17.91
C LYS A 136 1.77 -6.85 -18.82
N TYR A 137 0.52 -6.38 -18.81
CA TYR A 137 -0.49 -6.84 -19.74
C TYR A 137 -0.65 -5.84 -20.88
N GLU A 138 -0.68 -6.33 -22.11
CA GLU A 138 -0.95 -5.52 -23.31
C GLU A 138 -2.07 -6.16 -24.12
N GLY A 139 -2.84 -5.34 -24.85
CA GLY A 139 -3.98 -5.78 -25.64
C GLY A 139 -5.32 -5.26 -25.10
N ALA A 140 -6.42 -5.87 -25.56
CA ALA A 140 -7.77 -5.46 -25.21
C ALA A 140 -8.23 -6.10 -23.89
N ILE A 141 -7.66 -5.64 -22.77
CA ILE A 141 -8.06 -6.10 -21.43
C ILE A 141 -9.50 -5.63 -21.16
N PRO A 142 -10.45 -6.54 -20.90
CA PRO A 142 -11.83 -6.14 -20.61
C PRO A 142 -11.92 -5.31 -19.34
N ILE A 143 -12.66 -4.20 -19.40
CA ILE A 143 -12.98 -3.37 -18.25
C ILE A 143 -14.50 -3.31 -18.17
N SER A 144 -15.09 -3.73 -17.06
CA SER A 144 -16.54 -3.61 -16.89
C SER A 144 -16.95 -2.15 -16.64
N ASP A 145 -18.20 -1.80 -16.92
CA ASP A 145 -18.76 -0.48 -16.56
C ASP A 145 -18.59 -0.15 -15.06
N ALA A 146 -18.59 -1.16 -14.20
CA ALA A 146 -18.38 -0.98 -12.77
C ALA A 146 -16.92 -0.63 -12.46
N ALA A 147 -15.97 -1.29 -13.12
CA ALA A 147 -14.56 -0.98 -12.98
C ALA A 147 -14.19 0.37 -13.63
N GLU A 148 -14.80 0.75 -14.75
CA GLU A 148 -14.62 2.09 -15.34
C GLU A 148 -15.05 3.20 -14.37
N LYS A 149 -16.17 3.01 -13.68
CA LYS A 149 -16.64 3.95 -12.63
C LYS A 149 -15.67 4.02 -11.46
N ASP A 150 -15.17 2.88 -11.00
CA ASP A 150 -14.16 2.83 -9.94
C ASP A 150 -12.87 3.55 -10.36
N ILE A 151 -12.37 3.32 -11.57
CA ILE A 151 -11.19 3.98 -12.15
C ILE A 151 -11.39 5.49 -12.18
N ALA A 152 -12.50 5.96 -12.73
CA ALA A 152 -12.80 7.39 -12.80
C ALA A 152 -12.89 8.03 -11.40
N ARG A 153 -13.48 7.31 -10.43
CA ARG A 153 -13.58 7.80 -9.05
C ARG A 153 -12.22 7.88 -8.36
N VAL A 154 -11.34 6.89 -8.57
CA VAL A 154 -9.95 6.93 -8.05
C VAL A 154 -9.21 8.15 -8.60
N LEU A 155 -9.24 8.36 -9.93
CA LEU A 155 -8.57 9.49 -10.57
C LEU A 155 -9.12 10.84 -10.07
N GLN A 156 -10.44 10.92 -9.87
CA GLN A 156 -11.09 12.09 -9.29
C GLN A 156 -10.62 12.37 -7.84
N LEU A 157 -10.51 11.33 -7.01
CA LEU A 157 -10.02 11.46 -5.64
C LEU A 157 -8.60 12.02 -5.61
N TRP A 158 -7.71 11.50 -6.44
CA TRP A 158 -6.32 11.96 -6.51
C TRP A 158 -6.24 13.43 -6.93
N GLY A 159 -6.95 13.79 -8.01
CA GLY A 159 -6.98 15.16 -8.50
C GLY A 159 -7.57 16.15 -7.49
N ASN A 160 -8.67 15.77 -6.82
CA ASN A 160 -9.30 16.60 -5.80
C ASN A 160 -8.39 16.81 -4.58
N ALA A 161 -7.77 15.75 -4.06
CA ALA A 161 -6.88 15.84 -2.91
C ALA A 161 -5.67 16.74 -3.20
N ARG A 162 -5.05 16.57 -4.37
CA ARG A 162 -3.94 17.43 -4.79
C ARG A 162 -4.33 18.88 -4.99
N ARG A 163 -5.44 19.16 -5.68
CA ARG A 163 -5.95 20.55 -5.81
C ARG A 163 -6.16 21.21 -4.46
N LYS A 164 -6.83 20.51 -3.53
CA LYS A 164 -7.06 21.02 -2.18
C LYS A 164 -5.78 21.24 -1.41
N THR A 165 -4.77 20.41 -1.60
CA THR A 165 -3.46 20.61 -0.98
C THR A 165 -2.77 21.86 -1.52
N VAL A 166 -2.73 22.04 -2.84
CA VAL A 166 -2.13 23.23 -3.47
C VAL A 166 -2.86 24.51 -3.04
N GLU A 167 -4.20 24.49 -3.01
CA GLU A 167 -5.01 25.59 -2.51
C GLU A 167 -4.62 25.94 -1.06
N ARG A 168 -4.65 24.95 -0.15
CA ARG A 168 -4.32 25.15 1.27
C ARG A 168 -2.87 25.59 1.48
N ALA A 169 -1.94 25.09 0.69
CA ALA A 169 -0.52 25.46 0.77
C ALA A 169 -0.26 26.90 0.28
N SER A 170 -1.10 27.41 -0.62
CA SER A 170 -0.95 28.77 -1.18
C SER A 170 -1.57 29.87 -0.30
N GLU A 171 -2.29 29.52 0.76
CA GLU A 171 -2.90 30.49 1.66
C GLU A 171 -1.84 31.26 2.48
N ALA A 172 -2.10 32.55 2.73
CA ALA A 172 -1.21 33.39 3.54
C ALA A 172 -1.10 32.84 4.97
N GLY A 173 0.14 32.58 5.41
CA GLY A 173 0.40 31.98 6.72
C GLY A 173 0.17 30.46 6.79
N SER A 174 0.00 29.79 5.65
CA SER A 174 -0.09 28.33 5.61
C SER A 174 1.17 27.67 6.16
N THR A 175 0.97 26.57 6.87
CA THR A 175 2.03 25.70 7.40
C THR A 175 2.10 24.37 6.67
N VAL A 176 1.30 24.20 5.60
CA VAL A 176 1.28 22.98 4.79
C VAL A 176 2.62 22.86 4.05
N LYS A 177 3.31 21.74 4.27
CA LYS A 177 4.47 21.34 3.48
C LYS A 177 3.97 20.52 2.30
N ASP A 178 3.99 21.10 1.11
CA ASP A 178 3.60 20.39 -0.10
C ASP A 178 4.82 19.77 -0.80
N GLU A 179 5.04 18.48 -0.57
CA GLU A 179 6.10 17.69 -1.23
C GLU A 179 5.58 16.97 -2.49
N GLY A 180 4.35 17.25 -2.92
CA GLY A 180 3.74 16.68 -4.12
C GLY A 180 2.95 15.38 -3.88
N PHE A 181 2.84 14.90 -2.63
CA PHE A 181 1.98 13.77 -2.26
C PHE A 181 0.52 14.20 -2.11
N LEU A 182 -0.44 13.26 -2.04
CA LEU A 182 -1.88 13.57 -2.12
C LEU A 182 -2.32 14.67 -1.15
N CYS A 183 -1.76 14.69 0.05
CA CYS A 183 -2.08 15.66 1.09
C CYS A 183 -0.86 16.42 1.64
N GLY A 184 0.19 16.56 0.83
CA GLY A 184 1.38 17.35 1.11
C GLY A 184 2.63 16.48 1.18
N GLU A 185 2.97 16.05 2.39
CA GLU A 185 3.99 15.02 2.68
C GLU A 185 3.40 13.61 2.47
N PHE A 186 4.25 12.58 2.33
CA PHE A 186 3.81 11.20 2.08
C PHE A 186 2.97 10.66 3.24
N GLY A 187 1.69 10.40 3.03
CA GLY A 187 0.80 9.99 4.11
C GLY A 187 0.34 8.54 4.01
N ILE A 188 -0.45 8.15 5.00
CA ILE A 188 -1.25 6.92 4.96
C ILE A 188 -2.11 6.86 3.69
N VAL A 189 -2.66 8.00 3.25
CA VAL A 189 -3.46 8.06 2.02
C VAL A 189 -2.66 7.62 0.79
N ASP A 190 -1.41 8.04 0.65
CA ASP A 190 -0.52 7.63 -0.45
C ASP A 190 -0.19 6.15 -0.37
N ALA A 191 0.11 5.63 0.84
CA ALA A 191 0.32 4.21 1.07
C ALA A 191 -0.89 3.35 0.67
N PHE A 192 -2.11 3.84 0.89
CA PHE A 192 -3.35 3.17 0.49
C PHE A 192 -3.55 3.07 -1.03
N PHE A 193 -3.12 4.09 -1.76
CA PHE A 193 -3.22 4.14 -3.22
C PHE A 193 -1.97 3.60 -3.94
N TRP A 194 -0.87 3.33 -3.24
CA TRP A 194 0.32 2.73 -3.85
C TRP A 194 0.00 1.43 -4.61
N PRO A 195 -0.67 0.41 -4.04
CA PRO A 195 -1.09 -0.78 -4.79
C PRO A 195 -2.08 -0.52 -5.93
N VAL A 196 -2.77 0.63 -5.92
CA VAL A 196 -3.70 1.00 -6.98
C VAL A 196 -2.92 1.52 -8.18
N LEU A 197 -1.89 2.35 -7.97
CA LEU A 197 -0.96 2.76 -9.03
C LEU A 197 -0.35 1.57 -9.76
N TRP A 198 0.02 0.52 -9.02
CA TRP A 198 0.51 -0.72 -9.62
C TRP A 198 -0.51 -1.39 -10.54
N ARG A 199 -1.82 -1.30 -10.26
CA ARG A 199 -2.86 -1.80 -11.19
C ARG A 199 -2.90 -0.99 -12.46
N PHE A 200 -2.87 0.34 -12.35
CA PHE A 200 -2.83 1.23 -13.52
C PHE A 200 -1.65 0.89 -14.43
N ARG A 201 -0.48 0.65 -13.84
CA ARG A 201 0.71 0.21 -14.57
C ARG A 201 0.54 -1.20 -15.16
N SER A 202 0.14 -2.18 -14.35
CA SER A 202 0.16 -3.60 -14.73
C SER A 202 -0.83 -3.94 -15.85
N PHE A 203 -2.01 -3.30 -15.80
CA PHE A 203 -3.10 -3.55 -16.75
C PHE A 203 -3.30 -2.41 -17.75
N ASN A 204 -2.35 -1.46 -17.82
CA ASN A 204 -2.43 -0.29 -18.69
C ASN A 204 -3.80 0.41 -18.60
N LEU A 205 -4.29 0.61 -17.37
CA LEU A 205 -5.65 1.15 -17.15
C LEU A 205 -5.74 2.59 -17.68
N PRO A 206 -6.89 2.99 -18.23
CA PRO A 206 -7.03 4.29 -18.86
C PRO A 206 -6.88 5.43 -17.85
N LEU A 207 -6.06 6.42 -18.22
CA LEU A 207 -5.90 7.70 -17.52
C LEU A 207 -6.77 8.80 -18.14
N THR A 208 -7.75 8.44 -18.97
CA THR A 208 -8.55 9.37 -19.80
C THR A 208 -9.28 10.45 -18.99
N THR A 209 -9.63 10.18 -17.74
CA THR A 209 -10.32 11.12 -16.84
C THR A 209 -9.39 11.74 -15.79
N ALA A 210 -8.09 11.46 -15.85
CA ALA A 210 -7.12 11.99 -14.91
C ALA A 210 -6.94 13.51 -15.10
N THR A 211 -6.98 14.26 -14.00
CA THR A 211 -6.65 15.68 -14.04
C THR A 211 -5.12 15.87 -14.01
N PRO A 212 -4.58 17.03 -14.42
CA PRO A 212 -3.14 17.28 -14.37
C PRO A 212 -2.53 17.05 -12.99
N GLU A 213 -3.26 17.37 -11.91
CA GLU A 213 -2.80 17.16 -10.54
C GLU A 213 -2.72 15.67 -10.16
N ALA A 214 -3.65 14.85 -10.67
CA ALA A 214 -3.60 13.40 -10.47
C ALA A 214 -2.40 12.79 -11.21
N ILE A 215 -2.11 13.28 -12.43
CA ILE A 215 -0.94 12.87 -13.21
C ILE A 215 0.36 13.28 -12.51
N GLU A 216 0.42 14.48 -11.94
CA GLU A 216 1.61 14.96 -11.23
C GLU A 216 1.88 14.16 -9.96
N TRP A 217 0.83 13.83 -9.19
CA TRP A 217 0.98 12.92 -8.06
C TRP A 217 1.44 11.52 -8.50
N THR A 218 0.88 10.99 -9.60
CA THR A 218 1.31 9.70 -10.16
C THR A 218 2.79 9.73 -10.52
N ARG A 219 3.25 10.81 -11.16
CA ARG A 219 4.67 11.03 -11.47
C ARG A 219 5.52 11.13 -10.19
N LYS A 220 5.05 11.84 -9.17
CA LYS A 220 5.74 11.93 -7.86
C LYS A 220 5.91 10.54 -7.24
N MET A 221 4.86 9.74 -7.17
CA MET A 221 4.92 8.38 -6.60
C MET A 221 5.90 7.47 -7.35
N TRP A 222 5.96 7.53 -8.68
CA TRP A 222 6.88 6.71 -9.48
C TRP A 222 8.32 7.23 -9.52
N SER A 223 8.53 8.52 -9.26
CA SER A 223 9.86 9.14 -9.30
C SER A 223 10.54 9.24 -7.93
N ASP A 224 9.78 9.12 -6.84
CA ASP A 224 10.30 9.26 -5.49
C ASP A 224 11.38 8.20 -5.16
N PRO A 225 12.58 8.59 -4.71
CA PRO A 225 13.67 7.66 -4.45
C PRO A 225 13.34 6.57 -3.42
N GLN A 226 12.56 6.91 -2.37
CA GLN A 226 12.21 5.93 -1.35
C GLN A 226 11.18 4.94 -1.88
N LEU A 227 10.19 5.41 -2.62
CA LEU A 227 9.20 4.52 -3.25
C LEU A 227 9.81 3.63 -4.34
N LYS A 228 10.81 4.14 -5.08
CA LYS A 228 11.60 3.31 -5.99
C LYS A 228 12.31 2.19 -5.24
N LYS A 229 12.94 2.48 -4.09
CA LYS A 229 13.57 1.46 -3.25
C LYS A 229 12.57 0.40 -2.80
N VAL A 230 11.38 0.80 -2.34
CA VAL A 230 10.30 -0.14 -2.02
C VAL A 230 9.89 -0.98 -3.24
N GLY A 231 9.82 -0.36 -4.43
CA GLY A 231 9.52 -1.06 -5.67
C GLY A 231 10.53 -2.15 -6.02
N LYS A 232 11.83 -1.94 -5.73
CA LYS A 232 12.90 -2.94 -5.99
C LYS A 232 12.68 -4.24 -5.23
N ASP A 233 12.12 -4.17 -4.02
CA ASP A 233 11.81 -5.37 -3.22
C ASP A 233 10.82 -6.31 -3.91
N TYR A 234 9.90 -5.79 -4.74
CA TYR A 234 8.97 -6.63 -5.50
C TYR A 234 9.70 -7.46 -6.56
N PHE A 235 10.72 -6.89 -7.19
CA PHE A 235 11.59 -7.60 -8.15
C PHE A 235 12.41 -8.67 -7.44
N GLN A 236 13.06 -8.33 -6.31
CA GLN A 236 13.81 -9.29 -5.50
C GLN A 236 12.94 -10.46 -5.02
N GLN A 237 11.70 -10.18 -4.62
CA GLN A 237 10.77 -11.24 -4.24
C GLN A 237 10.48 -12.20 -5.39
N ALA A 238 10.41 -11.73 -6.63
CA ALA A 238 10.17 -12.60 -7.77
C ALA A 238 11.33 -13.55 -8.10
N GLU A 239 12.53 -13.27 -7.61
CA GLU A 239 13.68 -14.18 -7.67
C GLU A 239 13.56 -15.32 -6.64
N ASN A 240 12.79 -15.11 -5.56
CA ASN A 240 12.56 -16.12 -4.53
C ASN A 240 11.44 -17.10 -4.95
N PRO A 241 11.73 -18.39 -5.17
CA PRO A 241 10.71 -19.37 -5.58
C PRO A 241 9.57 -19.53 -4.57
N ARG A 242 9.83 -19.27 -3.27
CA ARG A 242 8.80 -19.35 -2.22
C ARG A 242 7.75 -18.26 -2.33
N SER A 243 8.05 -17.17 -3.05
CA SER A 243 7.08 -16.10 -3.27
C SER A 243 6.04 -16.43 -4.32
N LYS A 244 6.32 -17.40 -5.20
CA LYS A 244 5.52 -17.68 -6.39
C LYS A 244 4.14 -18.22 -6.03
N ILE A 245 3.11 -17.72 -6.71
CA ILE A 245 1.74 -18.25 -6.66
C ILE A 245 1.24 -18.40 -8.10
N ASP A 246 1.24 -19.64 -8.62
CA ASP A 246 1.02 -19.93 -10.05
C ASP A 246 -0.28 -19.31 -10.62
N ARG A 247 -1.35 -19.27 -9.83
CA ARG A 247 -2.64 -18.68 -10.25
C ARG A 247 -2.57 -17.17 -10.52
N TYR A 248 -1.63 -16.46 -9.89
CA TYR A 248 -1.48 -15.00 -10.02
C TYR A 248 -0.33 -14.57 -10.93
N ASP A 249 0.42 -15.52 -11.49
CA ASP A 249 1.54 -15.20 -12.39
C ASP A 249 1.06 -14.71 -13.76
N ASP A 250 0.02 -15.31 -14.33
CA ASP A 250 -0.63 -14.86 -15.56
C ASP A 250 -2.15 -15.03 -15.48
N LEU A 251 -2.85 -13.94 -15.13
CA LEU A 251 -4.30 -13.88 -14.99
C LEU A 251 -5.06 -14.08 -16.31
N PHE A 252 -4.44 -13.75 -17.44
CA PHE A 252 -5.07 -13.81 -18.77
C PHE A 252 -4.49 -14.91 -19.63
N LYS A 253 -3.87 -15.92 -19.00
CA LYS A 253 -3.25 -17.03 -19.71
C LYS A 253 -4.24 -17.72 -20.65
N GLY A 254 -3.92 -17.68 -21.95
CA GLY A 254 -4.74 -18.30 -22.99
C GLY A 254 -5.95 -17.47 -23.45
N VAL A 255 -6.10 -16.23 -22.99
CA VAL A 255 -7.10 -15.29 -23.52
C VAL A 255 -6.56 -14.67 -24.81
N GLU A 256 -7.30 -14.83 -25.91
CA GLU A 256 -6.91 -14.31 -27.22
C GLU A 256 -6.83 -12.78 -27.22
N GLY A 257 -5.77 -12.22 -27.82
CA GLY A 257 -5.58 -10.78 -27.93
C GLY A 257 -5.03 -10.07 -26.69
N ILE A 258 -4.72 -10.80 -25.61
CA ILE A 258 -4.02 -10.28 -24.43
C ILE A 258 -2.66 -10.96 -24.33
N THR A 259 -1.61 -10.16 -24.14
CA THR A 259 -0.25 -10.65 -23.94
C THR A 259 0.23 -10.34 -22.53
N TYR A 260 1.04 -11.24 -21.99
CA TYR A 260 1.67 -11.11 -20.68
C TYR A 260 3.18 -10.96 -20.83
N GLY A 261 3.74 -10.00 -20.11
CA GLY A 261 5.16 -9.82 -19.90
C GLY A 261 5.43 -9.35 -18.47
N LYS A 262 6.66 -8.90 -18.24
CA LYS A 262 7.06 -8.23 -17.00
C LYS A 262 7.65 -6.88 -17.34
N PHE A 263 7.40 -5.89 -16.50
CA PHE A 263 8.13 -4.64 -16.61
C PHE A 263 9.58 -4.80 -16.16
N ASP A 264 10.45 -3.94 -16.69
CA ASP A 264 11.80 -3.77 -16.16
C ASP A 264 11.79 -2.99 -14.83
N GLU A 265 12.80 -3.24 -13.99
CA GLU A 265 13.02 -2.52 -12.73
C GLU A 265 13.20 -1.01 -12.96
N GLU A 266 13.86 -0.65 -14.07
CA GLU A 266 14.16 0.73 -14.45
C GLU A 266 13.03 1.42 -15.25
N TRP A 267 11.83 0.84 -15.28
CA TRP A 267 10.68 1.44 -15.96
C TRP A 267 10.35 2.84 -15.43
N THR A 268 10.00 3.74 -16.35
CA THR A 268 9.57 5.10 -16.05
C THR A 268 8.13 5.33 -16.50
N PHE A 269 7.39 6.07 -15.68
CA PHE A 269 6.01 6.44 -16.00
C PHE A 269 5.97 7.48 -17.13
N HIS A 270 5.25 7.16 -18.20
CA HIS A 270 4.91 8.05 -19.29
C HIS A 270 3.37 8.09 -19.39
N PRO A 271 2.74 9.25 -19.12
CA PRO A 271 1.29 9.37 -19.10
C PRO A 271 0.66 9.29 -20.49
#